data_AF-A0A832TFV4-F1
#
_entry.id   AF-A0A832TFV4-F1
#
_cell.length_a   1.000
_cell.length_b   1.000
_cell.length_c   1.000
_cell.angle_alpha   90.00
_cell.angle_beta   90.00
_cell.angle_gamma   90.00
#
_symmetry.space_group_name_H-M   'P 1'
#
loop_
_entity.id
_entity.type
_entity.pdbx_description
1 polymer ?
#
loop_
_entity_poly.entity_id
_entity_poly.type
_entity_poly.pdbx_seq_one_letter_code
_entity_poly.pdbx_strand_id
1 'polypeptide(L)'
;MNKNIYLALAMVVIIITALGVYAFSSYKTTIDVKNLGGSPANGEYKLVVKILVNYGPFGGIHPLGSADVWIYYNGKYYNQSLTDSNGVVTFYLPPGNYTLFFTVFNIKYNINLDSNYEVTLNYAYLKST
;
A
#
# COMPACT_ATOMS: atom_id res chain seq x y z
N MET A 1 -14.63 -30.02 -39.95
CA MET A 1 -14.04 -29.26 -38.82
C MET A 1 -12.53 -29.41 -38.86
N ASN A 2 -11.78 -28.31 -38.94
CA ASN A 2 -10.32 -28.36 -39.12
C ASN A 2 -9.62 -28.50 -37.75
N LYS A 3 -8.93 -29.63 -37.53
CA LYS A 3 -8.19 -29.93 -36.28
C LYS A 3 -7.21 -28.82 -35.91
N ASN A 4 -6.64 -28.13 -36.89
CA ASN A 4 -5.70 -27.03 -36.65
C ASN A 4 -6.39 -25.79 -36.07
N ILE A 5 -7.68 -25.56 -36.38
CA ILE A 5 -8.46 -24.47 -35.81
C ILE A 5 -8.74 -24.75 -34.33
N TYR A 6 -9.08 -25.99 -33.97
CA TYR A 6 -9.27 -26.36 -32.55
C TYR A 6 -7.99 -26.25 -31.74
N LEU A 7 -6.85 -26.65 -32.31
CA LEU A 7 -5.56 -26.53 -31.64
C LEU A 7 -5.19 -25.06 -31.42
N ALA A 8 -5.41 -24.20 -32.41
CA ALA A 8 -5.19 -22.76 -32.30
C ALA A 8 -6.12 -22.14 -31.24
N LEU A 9 -7.40 -22.48 -31.23
CA LEU A 9 -8.36 -22.00 -30.23
C LEU A 9 -7.99 -22.48 -28.82
N ALA A 10 -7.58 -23.74 -28.65
CA ALA A 10 -7.14 -24.28 -27.37
C ALA A 10 -5.88 -23.55 -26.84
N MET A 11 -4.91 -23.26 -27.71
CA MET A 11 -3.74 -22.46 -27.37
C MET A 11 -4.11 -21.05 -26.91
N VAL A 12 -5.04 -20.38 -27.60
CA VAL A 12 -5.54 -19.05 -27.21
C VAL A 12 -6.19 -19.10 -25.83
N VAL A 13 -7.03 -20.11 -25.57
CA VAL A 13 -7.67 -20.28 -24.24
C VAL A 13 -6.61 -20.48 -23.16
N ILE A 14 -5.60 -21.33 -23.38
CA ILE A 14 -4.52 -21.58 -22.42
C ILE A 14 -3.76 -20.28 -22.10
N ILE A 15 -3.39 -19.50 -23.12
CA ILE A 15 -2.68 -18.23 -22.94
C ILE A 15 -3.53 -17.24 -22.13
N ILE A 16 -4.82 -17.09 -22.45
CA ILE A 16 -5.73 -16.21 -21.71
C ILE A 16 -5.87 -16.68 -20.26
N THR A 17 -6.04 -17.98 -20.02
CA THR A 17 -6.12 -18.52 -18.66
C THR A 17 -4.83 -18.32 -17.86
N ALA A 18 -3.66 -18.53 -18.49
CA ALA A 18 -2.37 -18.33 -17.84
C ALA A 18 -2.15 -16.85 -17.46
N LEU A 19 -2.48 -15.93 -18.36
CA LEU A 19 -2.43 -14.49 -18.09
C LEU A 19 -3.40 -14.07 -16.99
N GLY A 20 -4.61 -14.63 -16.98
CA GLY A 20 -5.58 -14.42 -15.91
C GLY A 20 -5.05 -14.86 -14.55
N VAL A 21 -4.58 -16.11 -14.44
CA VAL A 21 -4.02 -16.66 -13.20
C VAL A 21 -2.83 -15.83 -12.71
N TYR A 22 -1.92 -15.44 -13.62
CA TYR A 22 -0.78 -14.60 -13.27
C TYR A 22 -1.21 -13.24 -12.70
N ALA A 23 -2.15 -12.56 -13.36
CA ALA A 23 -2.68 -11.27 -12.91
C ALA A 23 -3.32 -11.37 -11.52
N PHE A 24 -4.04 -12.44 -11.22
CA PHE A 24 -4.58 -12.69 -9.88
C PHE A 24 -3.50 -13.05 -8.85
N SER A 25 -2.45 -13.77 -9.23
CA SER A 25 -1.39 -14.19 -8.30
C SER A 25 -0.54 -13.04 -7.73
N SER A 26 -0.45 -11.92 -8.44
CA SER A 26 0.28 -10.73 -8.00
C SER A 26 -0.54 -9.81 -7.09
N TYR A 27 -1.83 -10.12 -6.91
CA TYR A 27 -2.76 -9.33 -6.12
C TYR A 27 -2.60 -9.58 -4.62
N LYS A 28 -1.88 -8.69 -3.94
CA LYS A 28 -1.67 -8.76 -2.49
C LYS A 28 -1.52 -7.38 -1.87
N THR A 29 -1.84 -7.29 -0.58
CA THR A 29 -1.55 -6.08 0.20
C THR A 29 -0.04 -5.95 0.40
N THR A 30 0.52 -4.77 0.12
CA THR A 30 1.94 -4.48 0.29
C THR A 30 2.14 -3.18 1.06
N ILE A 31 3.24 -3.11 1.80
CA ILE A 31 3.73 -1.88 2.40
C ILE A 31 5.11 -1.62 1.79
N ASP A 32 5.24 -0.49 1.08
CA ASP A 32 6.50 -0.02 0.52
C ASP A 32 7.03 1.13 1.38
N VAL A 33 8.34 1.13 1.63
CA VAL A 33 9.00 2.17 2.43
C VAL A 33 10.15 2.74 1.63
N LYS A 34 10.04 4.03 1.34
CA LYS A 34 11.04 4.79 0.61
C LYS A 34 11.73 5.76 1.55
N ASN A 35 13.03 5.57 1.75
CA ASN A 35 13.87 6.58 2.39
C ASN A 35 14.04 7.77 1.43
N LEU A 36 13.64 8.96 1.86
CA LEU A 36 13.73 10.20 1.10
C LEU A 36 15.01 11.00 1.44
N GLY A 37 15.78 10.52 2.41
CA GLY A 37 16.99 11.15 2.94
C GLY A 37 16.69 12.45 3.68
N GLY A 38 17.69 13.30 3.77
CA GLY A 38 17.59 14.64 4.37
C GLY A 38 17.81 14.67 5.88
N SER A 39 18.04 15.88 6.37
CA SER A 39 18.30 16.19 7.77
C SER A 39 17.01 16.63 8.48
N PRO A 40 16.94 16.50 9.81
CA PRO A 40 15.76 16.89 10.55
C PRO A 40 15.63 18.42 10.50
N ALA A 41 14.41 18.91 10.26
CA ALA A 41 14.07 20.32 10.34
C ALA A 41 13.44 20.57 11.71
N ASN A 42 14.01 21.49 12.50
CA ASN A 42 13.55 21.78 13.87
C ASN A 42 13.47 20.55 14.79
N GLY A 43 14.37 19.57 14.59
CA GLY A 43 14.40 18.35 15.38
C GLY A 43 13.43 17.25 14.92
N GLU A 44 12.71 17.46 13.82
CA GLU A 44 11.72 16.52 13.29
C GLU A 44 12.06 16.08 11.86
N TYR A 45 11.69 14.83 11.56
CA TYR A 45 11.69 14.27 10.22
C TYR A 45 10.27 14.24 9.65
N LYS A 46 10.19 14.42 8.33
CA LYS A 46 8.95 14.29 7.57
C LYS A 46 8.67 12.81 7.30
N LEU A 47 7.55 12.34 7.81
CA LEU A 47 6.97 11.04 7.49
C LEU A 47 5.73 11.23 6.63
N VAL A 48 5.82 10.87 5.36
CA VAL A 48 4.69 10.83 4.43
C VAL A 48 4.07 9.44 4.51
N VAL A 49 2.78 9.35 4.78
CA VAL A 49 2.03 8.11 4.71
C VAL A 49 1.03 8.21 3.56
N LYS A 50 1.07 7.23 2.67
CA LYS A 50 0.19 7.13 1.50
C LYS A 50 -0.61 5.85 1.58
N ILE A 51 -1.91 5.93 1.32
CA ILE A 51 -2.83 4.81 1.33
C ILE A 51 -3.51 4.71 -0.03
N LEU A 52 -3.30 3.56 -0.66
CA LEU A 52 -3.88 3.16 -1.93
C LEU A 52 -4.73 1.91 -1.74
N VAL A 53 -5.85 1.84 -2.45
CA VAL A 53 -6.70 0.65 -2.52
C VAL A 53 -6.65 0.11 -3.93
N ASN A 54 -6.17 -1.14 -4.05
CA ASN A 54 -6.12 -1.90 -5.29
C ASN A 54 -7.37 -2.78 -5.38
N TYR A 55 -8.24 -2.49 -6.35
CA TYR A 55 -9.48 -3.21 -6.62
C TYR A 55 -9.29 -4.34 -7.65
N GLY A 56 -8.05 -4.71 -7.93
CA GLY A 56 -7.70 -5.82 -8.82
C GLY A 56 -7.57 -5.41 -10.28
N PRO A 57 -7.42 -6.39 -11.19
CA PRO A 57 -7.07 -6.16 -12.60
C PRO A 57 -8.03 -5.27 -13.38
N PHE A 58 -9.29 -5.18 -12.95
CA PHE A 58 -10.35 -4.42 -13.63
C PHE A 58 -10.78 -3.16 -12.88
N GLY A 59 -10.48 -3.05 -11.58
CA GLY A 59 -10.87 -1.91 -10.75
C GLY A 59 -9.78 -0.84 -10.59
N GLY A 60 -8.52 -1.19 -10.87
CA GLY A 60 -7.39 -0.27 -10.76
C GLY A 60 -6.98 0.03 -9.31
N ILE A 61 -6.09 1.01 -9.17
CA ILE A 61 -5.54 1.45 -7.88
C ILE A 61 -5.96 2.90 -7.66
N HIS A 62 -6.63 3.18 -6.55
CA HIS A 62 -7.14 4.51 -6.22
C HIS A 62 -6.63 4.96 -4.84
N PRO A 63 -6.38 6.26 -4.65
CA PRO A 63 -6.07 6.80 -3.33
C PRO A 63 -7.27 6.68 -2.39
N LEU A 64 -7.01 6.41 -1.11
CA LEU A 64 -8.05 6.40 -0.09
C LEU A 64 -7.95 7.65 0.78
N GLY A 65 -8.80 8.62 0.52
CA GLY A 65 -8.96 9.80 1.37
C GLY A 65 -9.80 9.56 2.61
N SER A 66 -9.65 10.44 3.60
CA SER A 66 -10.30 10.34 4.92
C SER A 66 -10.04 9.01 5.65
N ALA A 67 -8.94 8.33 5.34
CA ALA A 67 -8.50 7.16 6.08
C ALA A 67 -7.73 7.58 7.31
N ASP A 68 -8.07 6.99 8.46
CA ASP A 68 -7.49 7.35 9.74
C ASP A 68 -6.20 6.56 10.02
N VAL A 69 -5.11 7.31 10.23
CA VAL A 69 -3.77 6.80 10.48
C VAL A 69 -3.33 7.22 11.87
N TRP A 70 -3.10 6.22 12.73
CA TRP A 70 -2.62 6.46 14.09
C TRP A 70 -1.11 6.18 14.16
N ILE A 71 -0.42 7.00 14.92
CA ILE A 71 0.99 6.91 15.21
C ILE A 71 1.14 6.54 16.67
N TYR A 72 1.91 5.49 16.94
CA TYR A 72 2.33 5.12 18.28
C TYR A 72 3.84 5.32 18.41
N TYR A 73 4.30 5.87 19.52
CA TYR A 73 5.71 6.01 19.86
C TYR A 73 6.03 5.12 21.05
N ASN A 74 6.99 4.20 20.90
CA ASN A 74 7.34 3.22 21.93
C ASN A 74 6.11 2.49 22.53
N GLY A 75 5.15 2.12 21.67
CA GLY A 75 3.94 1.38 22.05
C GLY A 75 2.82 2.22 22.68
N LYS A 76 3.00 3.53 22.86
CA LYS A 76 1.95 4.44 23.35
C LYS A 76 1.40 5.28 22.21
N TYR A 77 0.10 5.56 22.25
CA TYR A 77 -0.53 6.49 21.31
C TYR A 77 0.21 7.83 21.33
N TYR A 78 0.52 8.36 20.15
CA TYR A 78 1.27 9.60 19.98
C TYR A 78 0.46 10.65 19.23
N ASN A 79 -0.03 10.32 18.03
CA ASN A 79 -0.78 11.25 17.18
C ASN A 79 -1.70 10.48 16.22
N GLN A 80 -2.67 11.15 15.61
CA GLN A 80 -3.47 10.62 14.49
C GLN A 80 -3.81 11.72 13.50
N SER A 81 -4.04 11.35 12.25
CA SER A 81 -4.58 12.27 11.25
C SER A 81 -5.21 11.49 10.10
N LEU A 82 -6.06 12.19 9.34
CA LEU A 82 -6.76 11.65 8.18
C LEU A 82 -5.97 11.92 6.89
N THR A 83 -6.02 10.98 5.96
CA THR A 83 -5.51 11.21 4.60
C THR A 83 -6.35 12.24 3.83
N ASP A 84 -5.69 13.00 2.96
CA ASP A 84 -6.33 13.92 2.02
C ASP A 84 -6.99 13.17 0.84
N SER A 85 -7.55 13.90 -0.15
CA SER A 85 -8.15 13.30 -1.35
C SER A 85 -7.18 12.49 -2.21
N ASN A 86 -5.87 12.70 -2.05
CA ASN A 86 -4.81 11.94 -2.72
C ASN A 86 -4.36 10.72 -1.91
N GLY A 87 -5.03 10.44 -0.78
CA GLY A 87 -4.69 9.34 0.10
C GLY A 87 -3.40 9.56 0.87
N VAL A 88 -2.99 10.83 1.05
CA VAL A 88 -1.73 11.19 1.69
C VAL A 88 -1.98 11.92 3.00
N VAL A 89 -1.18 11.58 4.01
CA VAL A 89 -1.06 12.35 5.25
C VAL A 89 0.42 12.52 5.57
N THR A 90 0.80 13.69 6.09
CA THR A 90 2.19 13.98 6.46
C THR A 90 2.26 14.24 7.95
N PHE A 91 3.22 13.60 8.61
CA PHE A 91 3.58 13.86 10.00
C PHE A 91 4.99 14.45 10.04
N TYR A 92 5.21 15.34 11.01
CA TYR A 92 6.54 15.80 11.41
C TYR A 92 6.77 15.24 12.81
N LEU A 93 7.77 14.39 12.94
CA LEU A 93 8.00 13.59 14.13
C LEU A 93 9.48 13.62 14.51
N PRO A 94 9.83 13.67 15.81
CA PRO A 94 11.21 13.53 16.23
C PRO A 94 11.75 12.13 15.88
N PRO A 95 13.08 11.96 15.80
CA PRO A 95 13.68 10.65 15.53
C PRO A 95 13.25 9.58 16.53
N GLY A 96 13.09 8.35 16.05
CA GLY A 96 12.85 7.18 16.88
C GLY A 96 11.90 6.14 16.28
N ASN A 97 11.50 5.18 17.10
CA ASN A 97 10.71 4.03 16.67
C ASN A 97 9.20 4.30 16.80
N TYR A 98 8.50 4.18 15.68
CA TYR A 98 7.07 4.38 15.59
C TYR A 98 6.36 3.14 15.06
N THR A 99 5.11 2.97 15.48
CA THR A 99 4.15 2.05 14.85
C THR A 99 3.08 2.88 14.15
N LEU A 100 2.97 2.70 12.83
CA LEU A 100 1.87 3.19 12.03
C LEU A 100 0.73 2.19 12.14
N PHE A 101 -0.47 2.66 12.48
CA PHE A 101 -1.67 1.85 12.51
C PHE A 101 -2.69 2.40 11.51
N PHE A 102 -2.87 1.64 10.44
CA PHE A 102 -3.88 1.89 9.41
C PHE A 102 -5.21 1.32 9.91
N THR A 103 -5.96 2.13 10.65
CA THR A 103 -7.12 1.69 11.44
C THR A 103 -8.18 1.00 10.59
N VAL A 104 -8.50 1.58 9.43
CA VAL A 104 -9.52 1.10 8.47
C VAL A 104 -9.24 -0.35 8.04
N PHE A 105 -7.97 -0.75 7.96
CA PHE A 105 -7.57 -2.09 7.52
C PHE A 105 -7.07 -2.97 8.65
N ASN A 106 -7.01 -2.45 9.88
CA ASN A 106 -6.40 -3.10 11.04
C ASN A 106 -4.96 -3.59 10.76
N ILE A 107 -4.16 -2.81 10.04
CA ILE A 107 -2.77 -3.14 9.70
C ILE A 107 -1.82 -2.28 10.51
N LYS A 108 -0.78 -2.90 11.08
CA LYS A 108 0.29 -2.20 11.82
C LYS A 108 1.62 -2.35 11.10
N TYR A 109 2.42 -1.30 11.11
CA TYR A 109 3.76 -1.29 10.54
C TYR A 109 4.74 -0.54 11.44
N ASN A 110 5.89 -1.15 11.74
CA ASN A 110 6.92 -0.52 12.56
C ASN A 110 7.96 0.15 11.66
N ILE A 111 8.33 1.38 11.99
CA ILE A 111 9.36 2.15 11.29
C ILE A 111 10.27 2.84 12.30
N ASN A 112 11.58 2.78 12.04
CA ASN A 112 12.56 3.61 12.73
C ASN A 112 12.77 4.88 11.90
N LEU A 113 12.49 6.04 12.46
CA LEU A 113 12.58 7.33 11.80
C LEU A 113 13.95 7.96 12.12
N ASP A 114 14.89 7.84 11.20
CA ASP A 114 16.25 8.41 11.26
C ASP A 114 16.55 9.41 10.11
N SER A 115 15.57 9.59 9.23
CA SER A 115 15.60 10.40 8.02
C SER A 115 14.16 10.68 7.57
N ASN A 116 13.94 11.40 6.48
CA ASN A 116 12.59 11.55 5.93
C ASN A 116 12.17 10.26 5.21
N TYR A 117 10.90 9.86 5.36
CA TYR A 117 10.38 8.63 4.76
C TYR A 117 9.04 8.85 4.08
N GLU A 118 8.77 8.04 3.07
CA GLU A 118 7.43 7.78 2.54
C GLU A 118 7.07 6.32 2.78
N VAL A 119 5.93 6.06 3.41
CA VAL A 119 5.37 4.73 3.62
C VAL A 119 4.08 4.63 2.82
N THR A 120 4.05 3.73 1.84
CA THR A 120 2.88 3.49 1.00
C THR A 120 2.24 2.15 1.36
N LEU A 121 1.04 2.18 1.94
CA LEU A 121 0.16 1.01 2.03
C LEU A 121 -0.62 0.89 0.72
N ASN A 122 -0.39 -0.20 0.00
CA ASN A 122 -1.22 -0.61 -1.13
C ASN A 122 -2.08 -1.80 -0.69
N TYR A 123 -3.34 -1.52 -0.34
CA TYR A 123 -4.28 -2.50 0.19
C TYR A 123 -5.01 -3.25 -0.92
N ALA A 124 -4.96 -4.58 -0.90
CA ALA A 124 -5.73 -5.43 -1.81
C ALA A 124 -7.15 -5.62 -1.27
N TYR A 125 -8.11 -4.87 -1.83
CA TYR A 125 -9.53 -4.87 -1.43
C TYR A 125 -10.24 -6.24 -1.44
N LEU A 126 -10.09 -7.00 -2.53
CA LEU A 126 -10.71 -8.30 -2.78
C LEU A 126 -10.04 -9.44 -2.03
N LYS A 127 -9.35 -9.16 -0.91
CA LYS A 127 -8.74 -10.21 -0.09
C LYS A 127 -9.86 -11.17 0.34
N SER A 128 -9.86 -12.36 -0.25
CA SER A 128 -10.69 -13.46 0.21
C SER A 128 -10.36 -13.69 1.68
N THR A 129 -11.38 -13.61 2.54
CA THR A 129 -11.39 -14.32 3.82
C THR A 129 -11.04 -15.79 3.62
#